data_AF-A0A0F4XSZ8-F1
#
_entry.id   AF-A0A0F4XSZ8-F1
#
_cell.length_a   1.000
_cell.length_b   1.000
_cell.length_c   1.000
_cell.angle_alpha   90.00
_cell.angle_beta   90.00
_cell.angle_gamma   90.00
#
_symmetry.space_group_name_H-M   'P 1'
#
loop_
_entity.id
_entity.type
_entity.pdbx_description
1 polymer ?
#
loop_
_entity_poly.entity_id
_entity_poly.type
_entity_poly.pdbx_seq_one_letter_code
_entity_poly.pdbx_strand_id
1 'polypeptide(L)'
;MDQVSRIEQELDSFKGTLSVYREQLERWYSRAADRASHAADLPALMGMERLIRFGDSTTAVSTGDDDFLSTVVQCPKGGPMTIESKFESVYDIPLGDIVVDVVDVASGEVTPVTLDAQGLGTFTGEAGKSYRVHVQGGVSAKQIASLFSSYDGLTTDLTDWLRGEWQGFKPRWAQQSLSTSAAAVGNGLLAGSWAAIESVWDSISLLSDILKDPGQFVERLGDSADQLKTLARDAPLVMAKLQLLASDEAALCMLVRTASLWLEMLPPSEVAGETAKGLSTVAVQLVIDLLIGVVLTFAGAGAGIAYLSMRLARHSATLLSAMQRFIRAIFAVVNGFMTYVDRYKTVAARGIAAGIKKGRMQLRWDAQRNTTLKRHEPHDDAPAQSKNPNGDSADTAAQTQTSGCPVSMVTGEELLTLDDGTLDGRLPFVFTRLYRTSAADLDVGLG
;
A
#
# COMPACT_ATOMS: atom_id res chain seq x y z
N MET A 1 -0.63 30.11 -6.53
CA MET A 1 -1.76 29.34 -7.08
C MET A 1 -2.92 29.49 -6.10
N ASP A 2 -4.13 29.83 -6.57
CA ASP A 2 -5.30 29.98 -5.68
C ASP A 2 -5.75 28.60 -5.14
N GLN A 3 -6.28 28.54 -3.92
CA GLN A 3 -6.59 27.27 -3.25
C GLN A 3 -7.65 26.45 -4.01
N VAL A 4 -8.65 27.13 -4.58
CA VAL A 4 -9.66 26.52 -5.44
C VAL A 4 -9.00 25.89 -6.67
N SER A 5 -8.09 26.62 -7.33
CA SER A 5 -7.38 26.11 -8.52
C SER A 5 -6.49 24.89 -8.22
N ARG A 6 -5.88 24.83 -7.03
CA ARG A 6 -5.12 23.65 -6.60
C ARG A 6 -6.05 22.45 -6.39
N ILE A 7 -7.16 22.60 -5.67
CA ILE A 7 -8.12 21.52 -5.44
C ILE A 7 -8.66 20.98 -6.77
N GLU A 8 -8.95 21.87 -7.73
CA GLU A 8 -9.37 21.46 -9.07
C GLU A 8 -8.30 20.63 -9.80
N GLN A 9 -7.04 21.06 -9.74
CA GLN A 9 -5.93 20.29 -10.30
C GLN A 9 -5.76 18.91 -9.65
N GLU A 10 -5.87 18.83 -8.32
CA GLU A 10 -5.77 17.55 -7.59
C GLU A 10 -6.94 16.62 -7.96
N LEU A 11 -8.16 17.14 -8.10
CA LEU A 11 -9.33 16.40 -8.57
C LEU A 11 -9.20 15.94 -10.03
N ASP A 12 -8.58 16.75 -10.89
CA ASP A 12 -8.27 16.39 -12.29
C ASP A 12 -7.27 15.23 -12.35
N SER A 13 -6.27 15.25 -11.45
CA SER A 13 -5.26 14.19 -11.37
C SER A 13 -5.76 12.89 -10.73
N PHE A 14 -6.88 12.90 -10.01
CA PHE A 14 -7.34 11.77 -9.19
C PHE A 14 -7.53 10.48 -9.99
N LYS A 15 -8.06 10.56 -11.22
CA LYS A 15 -8.23 9.40 -12.12
C LYS A 15 -6.90 8.73 -12.50
N GLY A 16 -5.79 9.47 -12.45
CA GLY A 16 -4.44 8.99 -12.71
C GLY A 16 -3.73 8.38 -11.49
N THR A 17 -4.38 8.32 -10.33
CA THR A 17 -3.76 7.79 -9.10
C THR A 17 -3.27 6.35 -9.29
N LEU A 18 -4.09 5.49 -9.92
CA LEU A 18 -3.72 4.10 -10.20
C LEU A 18 -2.76 3.95 -11.37
N SER A 19 -2.69 4.89 -12.33
CA SER A 19 -1.75 4.77 -13.46
C SER A 19 -0.30 4.89 -13.00
N VAL A 20 -0.02 5.76 -12.03
CA VAL A 20 1.32 5.89 -11.43
C VAL A 20 1.70 4.62 -10.65
N TYR A 21 0.78 4.11 -9.83
CA TYR A 21 0.98 2.86 -9.09
C TYR A 21 1.21 1.67 -10.05
N ARG A 22 0.40 1.58 -11.11
CA ARG A 22 0.53 0.57 -12.15
C ARG A 22 1.88 0.63 -12.86
N GLU A 23 2.33 1.83 -13.25
CA GLU A 23 3.59 1.99 -13.96
C GLU A 23 4.79 1.58 -13.10
N GLN A 24 4.77 1.92 -11.81
CA GLN A 24 5.79 1.47 -10.85
C GLN A 24 5.78 -0.05 -10.69
N LEU A 25 4.58 -0.64 -10.60
CA LEU A 25 4.40 -2.09 -10.50
C LEU A 25 4.90 -2.79 -11.78
N GLU A 26 4.52 -2.32 -12.96
CA GLU A 26 4.95 -2.86 -14.26
C GLU A 26 6.47 -2.77 -14.43
N ARG A 27 7.09 -1.61 -14.12
CA ARG A 27 8.56 -1.44 -14.17
C ARG A 27 9.29 -2.33 -13.17
N TRP A 28 8.67 -2.62 -12.03
CA TRP A 28 9.23 -3.53 -11.03
C TRP A 28 9.14 -4.98 -11.52
N TYR A 29 7.98 -5.40 -12.05
CA TYR A 29 7.79 -6.74 -12.65
C TYR A 29 8.70 -6.97 -13.86
N SER A 30 8.86 -5.98 -14.74
CA SER A 30 9.76 -6.10 -15.89
C SER A 30 11.21 -6.27 -15.44
N ARG A 31 11.67 -5.47 -14.47
CA ARG A 31 13.02 -5.61 -13.89
C ARG A 31 13.23 -6.95 -13.16
N ALA A 32 12.19 -7.47 -12.50
CA ALA A 32 12.25 -8.78 -11.86
C ALA A 32 12.27 -9.92 -12.89
N ALA A 33 11.49 -9.81 -13.97
CA ALA A 33 11.48 -10.76 -15.08
C ALA A 33 12.81 -10.75 -15.86
N ASP A 34 13.42 -9.58 -16.07
CA ASP A 34 14.70 -9.42 -16.76
C ASP A 34 15.89 -9.96 -15.94
N ARG A 35 15.72 -10.09 -14.62
CA ARG A 35 16.68 -10.72 -13.70
C ARG A 35 16.49 -12.23 -13.57
N ALA A 36 15.49 -12.83 -14.22
CA ALA A 36 15.00 -14.15 -13.86
C ALA A 36 15.87 -15.33 -14.35
N SER A 37 16.71 -15.83 -13.43
CA SER A 37 16.84 -17.27 -13.16
C SER A 37 15.68 -17.80 -12.28
N HIS A 38 14.89 -16.92 -11.64
CA HIS A 38 13.96 -17.33 -10.58
C HIS A 38 12.55 -16.73 -10.78
N ALA A 39 11.67 -17.49 -11.45
CA ALA A 39 10.24 -17.17 -11.62
C ALA A 39 9.45 -17.17 -10.29
N ALA A 40 10.07 -17.63 -9.19
CA ALA A 40 9.46 -17.72 -7.85
C ALA A 40 9.54 -16.42 -7.02
N ASP A 41 10.29 -15.41 -7.47
CA ASP A 41 10.52 -14.14 -6.76
C ASP A 41 9.55 -13.02 -7.20
N LEU A 42 8.50 -13.36 -7.93
CA LEU A 42 7.44 -12.41 -8.25
C LEU A 42 6.55 -12.20 -7.01
N PRO A 43 6.31 -10.95 -6.58
CA PRO A 43 5.61 -10.63 -5.36
C PRO A 43 4.15 -10.93 -5.59
N ALA A 44 3.57 -11.50 -4.55
CA ALA A 44 2.15 -11.59 -4.41
C ALA A 44 1.62 -10.23 -3.96
N LEU A 45 0.55 -9.74 -4.58
CA LEU A 45 -0.18 -8.57 -4.06
C LEU A 45 -0.77 -8.86 -2.66
N MET A 46 -1.00 -10.14 -2.36
CA MET A 46 -1.39 -10.65 -1.05
C MET A 46 -0.31 -11.61 -0.58
N GLY A 47 0.42 -11.24 0.46
CA GLY A 47 1.47 -12.07 1.03
C GLY A 47 0.93 -13.42 1.50
N MET A 48 1.45 -14.51 0.96
CA MET A 48 1.38 -15.79 1.64
C MET A 48 2.56 -15.88 2.59
N GLU A 49 2.31 -15.88 3.89
CA GLU A 49 3.37 -16.07 4.85
C GLU A 49 3.77 -17.55 4.89
N ARG A 50 5.07 -17.82 4.73
CA ARG A 50 5.67 -19.15 4.88
C ARG A 50 5.82 -19.51 6.36
N LEU A 51 4.73 -19.60 7.12
CA LEU A 51 4.82 -20.03 8.52
C LEU A 51 4.96 -21.55 8.61
N ILE A 52 6.20 -22.00 8.84
CA ILE A 52 6.53 -23.36 9.22
C ILE A 52 6.21 -23.53 10.72
N ARG A 53 5.23 -24.38 11.05
CA ARG A 53 5.06 -24.88 12.42
C ARG A 53 5.23 -26.40 12.43
N PHE A 54 6.43 -26.86 12.82
CA PHE A 54 6.60 -28.18 13.40
C PHE A 54 6.28 -28.11 14.89
N GLY A 55 5.73 -29.18 15.47
CA GLY A 55 5.42 -29.24 16.89
C GLY A 55 6.59 -28.82 17.78
N ASP A 56 6.27 -28.18 18.91
CA ASP A 56 7.05 -27.72 20.08
C ASP A 56 8.50 -27.20 19.94
N SER A 57 9.10 -27.12 18.75
CA SER A 57 10.39 -26.47 18.52
C SER A 57 10.25 -25.37 17.46
N THR A 58 10.38 -24.13 17.93
CA THR A 58 10.30 -22.88 17.19
C THR A 58 11.50 -22.68 16.26
N THR A 59 11.25 -22.62 14.96
CA THR A 59 12.11 -21.89 14.02
C THR A 59 11.23 -21.06 13.08
N ALA A 60 11.11 -19.78 13.39
CA ALA A 60 10.61 -18.77 12.46
C ALA A 60 11.73 -18.50 11.44
N VAL A 61 11.43 -18.63 10.15
CA VAL A 61 12.40 -18.34 9.09
C VAL A 61 12.06 -16.97 8.50
N SER A 62 12.97 -16.02 8.69
CA SER A 62 12.90 -14.66 8.17
C SER A 62 13.13 -14.65 6.66
N THR A 63 12.59 -13.63 6.00
CA THR A 63 12.55 -13.35 4.55
C THR A 63 13.92 -13.04 3.91
N GLY A 64 15.02 -13.61 4.41
CA GLY A 64 16.39 -13.18 4.04
C GLY A 64 17.35 -14.25 3.53
N ASP A 65 17.00 -15.53 3.56
CA ASP A 65 17.93 -16.60 3.19
C ASP A 65 17.51 -17.30 1.88
N ASP A 66 18.38 -17.22 0.89
CA ASP A 66 18.26 -17.65 -0.50
C ASP A 66 18.11 -19.18 -0.73
N ASP A 67 17.90 -19.96 0.33
CA ASP A 67 17.84 -21.43 0.26
C ASP A 67 16.63 -21.96 1.05
N PHE A 68 15.45 -22.02 0.42
CA PHE A 68 14.33 -22.75 1.03
C PHE A 68 13.44 -23.49 0.02
N LEU A 69 13.63 -24.82 -0.02
CA LEU A 69 12.69 -25.77 -0.59
C LEU A 69 11.39 -25.73 0.22
N SER A 70 10.39 -25.11 -0.38
CA SER A 70 9.00 -25.11 0.08
C SER A 70 8.50 -26.50 0.47
N THR A 71 7.75 -26.55 1.57
CA THR A 71 7.35 -27.78 2.27
C THR A 71 6.82 -28.85 1.33
N VAL A 72 7.53 -29.97 1.27
CA VAL A 72 7.15 -31.16 0.51
C VAL A 72 6.38 -32.11 1.43
N VAL A 73 5.19 -32.53 1.00
CA VAL A 73 4.34 -33.48 1.72
C VAL A 73 4.43 -34.84 1.05
N GLN A 74 4.84 -35.87 1.79
CA GLN A 74 4.84 -37.24 1.30
C GLN A 74 3.49 -37.91 1.59
N CYS A 75 2.87 -38.54 0.59
CA CYS A 75 1.61 -39.25 0.74
C CYS A 75 1.83 -40.60 1.46
N PRO A 76 1.31 -40.82 2.67
CA PRO A 76 1.74 -41.94 3.52
C PRO A 76 1.10 -43.29 3.16
N LYS A 77 -0.12 -43.33 2.59
CA LYS A 77 -0.83 -44.60 2.30
C LYS A 77 -1.58 -44.64 0.97
N GLY A 78 -1.46 -43.60 0.13
CA GLY A 78 -2.35 -43.39 -1.01
C GLY A 78 -3.73 -42.99 -0.51
N GLY A 79 -4.21 -41.80 -0.88
CA GLY A 79 -5.48 -41.32 -0.35
C GLY A 79 -5.71 -39.82 -0.50
N PRO A 80 -6.92 -39.34 -0.14
CA PRO A 80 -7.27 -37.94 -0.25
C PRO A 80 -6.44 -37.11 0.73
N MET A 81 -5.69 -36.15 0.19
CA MET A 81 -5.02 -35.08 0.92
C MET A 81 -5.90 -33.84 0.88
N THR A 82 -6.24 -33.31 2.06
CA THR A 82 -7.04 -32.09 2.17
C THR A 82 -6.13 -30.87 2.21
N ILE A 83 -6.49 -29.88 1.38
CA ILE A 83 -5.90 -28.55 1.32
C ILE A 83 -6.87 -27.60 1.99
N GLU A 84 -6.39 -26.76 2.90
CA GLU A 84 -7.19 -25.75 3.60
C GLU A 84 -6.54 -24.37 3.45
N SER A 85 -7.34 -23.32 3.20
CA SER A 85 -6.89 -21.96 2.95
C SER A 85 -7.60 -20.96 3.85
N LYS A 86 -6.83 -20.22 4.67
CA LYS A 86 -7.33 -19.33 5.72
C LYS A 86 -6.42 -18.13 5.96
N PHE A 87 -6.98 -17.01 6.39
CA PHE A 87 -6.19 -15.87 6.86
C PHE A 87 -5.47 -16.17 8.17
N GLU A 88 -4.35 -15.51 8.39
CA GLU A 88 -3.78 -15.39 9.72
C GLU A 88 -4.64 -14.47 10.58
N SER A 89 -5.38 -15.08 11.50
CA SER A 89 -6.20 -14.39 12.48
C SER A 89 -6.38 -15.27 13.73
N VAL A 90 -6.79 -14.66 14.84
CA VAL A 90 -7.28 -15.38 16.02
C VAL A 90 -8.58 -16.15 15.70
N TYR A 91 -9.27 -15.78 14.62
CA TYR A 91 -10.50 -16.41 14.14
C TYR A 91 -10.23 -17.30 12.92
N ASP A 92 -11.05 -18.34 12.74
CA ASP A 92 -11.02 -19.21 11.55
C ASP A 92 -11.69 -18.51 10.36
N ILE A 93 -10.94 -17.66 9.65
CA ILE A 93 -11.42 -16.92 8.48
C ILE A 93 -10.97 -17.65 7.20
N PRO A 94 -11.87 -18.30 6.45
CA PRO A 94 -11.51 -19.03 5.23
C PRO A 94 -11.23 -18.09 4.05
N LEU A 95 -10.33 -18.52 3.17
CA LEU A 95 -10.15 -17.90 1.85
C LEU A 95 -10.36 -18.95 0.75
N GLY A 96 -11.55 -18.92 0.16
CA GLY A 96 -12.00 -19.81 -0.90
C GLY A 96 -11.90 -19.24 -2.31
N ASP A 97 -12.38 -20.03 -3.28
CA ASP A 97 -12.45 -19.70 -4.70
C ASP A 97 -11.09 -19.40 -5.35
N ILE A 98 -10.05 -20.09 -4.88
CA ILE A 98 -8.69 -20.01 -5.42
C ILE A 98 -8.30 -21.35 -6.04
N VAL A 99 -7.51 -21.28 -7.10
CA VAL A 99 -6.93 -22.46 -7.75
C VAL A 99 -5.51 -22.64 -7.24
N VAL A 100 -5.21 -23.85 -6.77
CA VAL A 100 -3.90 -24.22 -6.26
C VAL A 100 -3.33 -25.35 -7.09
N ASP A 101 -2.07 -25.25 -7.44
CA ASP A 101 -1.35 -26.19 -8.28
C ASP A 101 -0.58 -27.18 -7.39
N VAL A 102 -1.00 -28.44 -7.45
CA VAL A 102 -0.32 -29.56 -6.79
C VAL A 102 0.71 -30.14 -7.72
N VAL A 103 1.97 -30.08 -7.32
CA VAL A 103 3.14 -30.49 -8.11
C VAL A 103 3.71 -31.77 -7.53
N ASP A 104 3.80 -32.81 -8.34
CA ASP A 104 4.65 -33.97 -8.03
C ASP A 104 6.12 -33.52 -8.09
N VAL A 105 6.82 -33.65 -6.98
CA VAL A 105 8.21 -33.16 -6.84
C VAL A 105 9.18 -33.94 -7.73
N ALA A 106 8.89 -35.21 -8.03
CA ALA A 106 9.78 -36.05 -8.83
C ALA A 106 9.57 -35.85 -10.33
N SER A 107 8.31 -35.75 -10.79
CA SER A 107 7.98 -35.63 -12.21
C SER A 107 7.83 -34.17 -12.67
N GLY A 108 7.57 -33.24 -11.77
CA GLY A 108 7.17 -31.86 -12.08
C GLY A 108 5.74 -31.76 -12.62
N GLU A 109 4.95 -32.84 -12.61
CA GLU A 109 3.57 -32.85 -13.07
C GLU A 109 2.69 -31.94 -12.20
N VAL A 110 1.91 -31.06 -12.83
CA VAL A 110 1.07 -30.07 -12.17
C VAL A 110 -0.41 -30.46 -12.29
N THR A 111 -1.08 -30.61 -11.15
CA THR A 111 -2.52 -30.84 -11.06
C THR A 111 -3.20 -29.65 -10.40
N PRO A 112 -4.03 -28.87 -11.13
CA PRO A 112 -4.79 -27.78 -10.52
C PRO A 112 -5.94 -28.31 -9.66
N VAL A 113 -6.11 -27.75 -8.48
CA VAL A 113 -7.15 -28.05 -7.50
C VAL A 113 -7.86 -26.75 -7.13
N THR A 114 -9.16 -26.68 -7.38
CA THR A 114 -9.97 -25.53 -6.97
C THR A 114 -10.42 -25.72 -5.53
N LEU A 115 -10.18 -24.71 -4.69
CA LEU A 115 -10.72 -24.67 -3.33
C LEU A 115 -12.16 -24.14 -3.36
N ASP A 116 -13.03 -24.73 -2.54
CA ASP A 116 -14.40 -24.26 -2.35
C ASP A 116 -14.46 -22.90 -1.65
N ALA A 117 -15.66 -22.35 -1.44
CA ALA A 117 -15.88 -21.05 -0.79
C ALA A 117 -15.34 -21.01 0.67
N GLN A 118 -15.16 -22.17 1.30
CA GLN A 118 -14.63 -22.35 2.65
C GLN A 118 -13.10 -22.55 2.63
N GLY A 119 -12.46 -22.44 1.46
CA GLY A 119 -11.03 -22.62 1.31
C GLY A 119 -10.58 -24.07 1.40
N LEU A 120 -11.47 -25.05 1.18
CA LEU A 120 -11.15 -26.47 1.24
C LEU A 120 -11.05 -27.08 -0.15
N GLY A 121 -10.03 -27.92 -0.34
CA GLY A 121 -9.82 -28.70 -1.57
C GLY A 121 -9.34 -30.09 -1.23
N THR A 122 -9.54 -31.05 -2.15
CA THR A 122 -9.06 -32.43 -1.98
C THR A 122 -8.29 -32.87 -3.21
N PHE A 123 -7.12 -33.46 -2.98
CA PHE A 123 -6.26 -34.04 -4.01
C PHE A 123 -5.95 -35.49 -3.66
N THR A 124 -6.02 -36.41 -4.62
CA THR A 124 -5.69 -37.81 -4.37
C THR A 124 -4.25 -38.07 -4.81
N GLY A 125 -3.35 -38.24 -3.84
CA GLY A 125 -1.94 -38.53 -4.10
C GLY A 125 -1.65 -40.04 -4.11
N GLU A 126 -0.64 -40.43 -4.89
CA GLU A 126 -0.14 -41.81 -4.90
C GLU A 126 0.73 -42.10 -3.67
N ALA A 127 0.65 -43.32 -3.14
CA ALA A 127 1.42 -43.73 -1.97
C ALA A 127 2.94 -43.59 -2.21
N GLY A 128 3.64 -42.95 -1.29
CA GLY A 128 5.08 -42.76 -1.32
C GLY A 128 5.57 -41.57 -2.16
N LYS A 129 4.73 -40.99 -3.03
CA LYS A 129 5.06 -39.79 -3.79
C LYS A 129 5.06 -38.53 -2.92
N SER A 130 5.86 -37.56 -3.34
CA SER A 130 6.08 -36.28 -2.69
C SER A 130 5.43 -35.17 -3.50
N TYR A 131 4.58 -34.37 -2.86
CA TYR A 131 3.84 -33.29 -3.51
C TYR A 131 4.16 -31.94 -2.86
N ARG A 132 4.15 -30.90 -3.68
CA ARG A 132 4.27 -29.49 -3.27
C ARG A 132 3.04 -28.75 -3.78
N VAL A 133 2.51 -27.81 -3.00
CA VAL A 133 1.43 -26.94 -3.48
C VAL A 133 1.90 -25.51 -3.62
N HIS A 134 1.53 -24.91 -4.75
CA HIS A 134 1.76 -23.51 -5.03
C HIS A 134 0.50 -22.89 -5.61
N VAL A 135 0.28 -21.61 -5.37
CA VAL A 135 -0.85 -20.86 -5.92
C VAL A 135 -0.32 -20.09 -7.12
N GLN A 136 -0.63 -20.60 -8.32
CA GLN A 136 -0.33 -20.04 -9.66
C GLN A 136 1.04 -19.35 -9.81
N GLY A 137 2.00 -20.04 -10.44
CA GLY A 137 3.40 -19.63 -10.55
C GLY A 137 3.77 -18.58 -11.61
N GLY A 138 2.85 -17.76 -12.15
CA GLY A 138 3.21 -16.79 -13.17
C GLY A 138 2.18 -15.70 -13.45
N VAL A 139 2.66 -14.48 -13.72
CA VAL A 139 1.81 -13.33 -14.02
C VAL A 139 2.07 -12.86 -15.43
N SER A 140 1.08 -13.02 -16.30
CA SER A 140 1.09 -12.37 -17.61
C SER A 140 0.72 -10.90 -17.49
N ALA A 141 1.24 -10.05 -18.39
CA ALA A 141 0.82 -8.66 -18.51
C ALA A 141 -0.72 -8.53 -18.66
N LYS A 142 -1.37 -9.53 -19.28
CA LYS A 142 -2.83 -9.59 -19.41
C LYS A 142 -3.53 -9.77 -18.06
N GLN A 143 -2.98 -10.59 -17.15
CA GLN A 143 -3.51 -10.75 -15.79
C GLN A 143 -3.33 -9.47 -14.97
N ILE A 144 -2.20 -8.76 -15.11
CA ILE A 144 -1.99 -7.45 -14.47
C ILE A 144 -3.01 -6.44 -14.99
N ALA A 145 -3.21 -6.35 -16.31
CA ALA A 145 -4.20 -5.46 -16.89
C ALA A 145 -5.63 -5.79 -16.43
N SER A 146 -5.98 -7.09 -16.36
CA SER A 146 -7.28 -7.55 -15.86
C SER A 146 -7.50 -7.18 -14.39
N LEU A 147 -6.46 -7.29 -13.56
CA LEU A 147 -6.51 -6.85 -12.18
C LEU A 147 -6.78 -5.34 -12.10
N PHE A 148 -6.02 -4.52 -12.84
CA PHE A 148 -6.23 -3.08 -12.79
C PHE A 148 -7.61 -2.66 -13.29
N SER A 149 -8.15 -3.35 -14.28
CA SER A 149 -9.52 -3.10 -14.76
C SER A 149 -10.59 -3.39 -13.70
N SER A 150 -10.28 -4.22 -12.68
CA SER A 150 -11.21 -4.48 -11.58
C SER A 150 -11.43 -3.25 -10.69
N TYR A 151 -10.50 -2.28 -10.71
CA TYR A 151 -10.62 -1.02 -9.97
C TYR A 151 -11.27 0.10 -10.79
N ASP A 152 -11.61 -0.11 -12.07
CA ASP A 152 -12.19 0.94 -12.92
C ASP A 152 -13.51 1.45 -12.36
N GLY A 153 -14.35 0.53 -11.84
CA GLY A 153 -15.61 0.87 -11.16
C GLY A 153 -15.36 1.71 -9.91
N LEU A 154 -14.48 1.22 -9.01
CA LEU A 154 -14.10 1.94 -7.79
C LEU A 154 -13.55 3.33 -8.09
N THR A 155 -12.67 3.43 -9.09
CA THR A 155 -12.05 4.70 -9.51
C THR A 155 -13.09 5.68 -10.02
N THR A 156 -14.03 5.20 -10.84
CA THR A 156 -15.12 6.02 -11.39
C THR A 156 -16.03 6.52 -10.27
N ASP A 157 -16.51 5.62 -9.42
CA ASP A 157 -17.42 5.94 -8.32
C ASP A 157 -16.81 6.95 -7.33
N LEU A 158 -15.54 6.77 -6.96
CA LEU A 158 -14.82 7.71 -6.09
C LEU A 158 -14.58 9.06 -6.77
N THR A 159 -14.27 9.07 -8.07
CA THR A 159 -14.09 10.31 -8.84
C THR A 159 -15.38 11.11 -8.89
N ASP A 160 -16.48 10.45 -9.28
CA ASP A 160 -17.78 11.09 -9.42
C ASP A 160 -18.28 11.61 -8.07
N TRP A 161 -18.08 10.83 -7.00
CA TRP A 161 -18.43 11.25 -5.65
C TRP A 161 -17.63 12.48 -5.18
N LEU A 162 -16.29 12.47 -5.35
CA LEU A 162 -15.44 13.62 -5.00
C LEU A 162 -15.83 14.87 -5.79
N ARG A 163 -16.12 14.73 -7.08
CA ARG A 163 -16.59 15.84 -7.92
C ARG A 163 -17.95 16.35 -7.47
N GLY A 164 -18.87 15.46 -7.13
CA GLY A 164 -20.19 15.81 -6.58
C GLY A 164 -20.07 16.63 -5.29
N GLU A 165 -19.23 16.19 -4.35
CA GLU A 165 -18.95 16.93 -3.12
C GLU A 165 -18.34 18.31 -3.42
N TRP A 166 -17.37 18.38 -4.34
CA TRP A 166 -16.72 19.63 -4.71
C TRP A 166 -17.71 20.65 -5.31
N GLN A 167 -18.68 20.22 -6.12
CA GLN A 167 -19.72 21.13 -6.64
C GLN A 167 -20.53 21.79 -5.51
N GLY A 168 -20.77 21.07 -4.41
CA GLY A 168 -21.44 21.62 -3.22
C GLY A 168 -20.53 22.48 -2.33
N PHE A 169 -19.22 22.25 -2.34
CA PHE A 169 -18.24 23.00 -1.54
C PHE A 169 -17.75 24.28 -2.24
N LYS A 170 -17.47 24.23 -3.54
CA LYS A 170 -16.86 25.31 -4.32
C LYS A 170 -17.54 26.68 -4.16
N PRO A 171 -18.89 26.82 -4.18
CA PRO A 171 -19.53 28.12 -3.98
C PRO A 171 -19.30 28.70 -2.58
N ARG A 172 -19.20 27.85 -1.55
CA ARG A 172 -18.98 28.25 -0.15
C ARG A 172 -17.55 28.74 0.09
N TRP A 173 -16.58 28.15 -0.63
CA TRP A 173 -15.19 28.62 -0.64
C TRP A 173 -15.06 30.05 -1.18
N ALA A 174 -15.71 30.35 -2.31
CA ALA A 174 -15.63 31.67 -2.95
C ALA A 174 -16.28 32.79 -2.11
N GLN A 175 -17.34 32.49 -1.35
CA GLN A 175 -18.01 33.47 -0.49
C GLN A 175 -17.22 33.81 0.78
N GLN A 176 -16.39 32.89 1.28
CA GLN A 176 -15.67 33.03 2.55
C GLN A 176 -14.24 33.55 2.39
N SER A 177 -13.62 33.42 1.20
CA SER A 177 -12.31 34.02 0.91
C SER A 177 -12.34 35.55 0.84
N LEU A 178 -13.52 36.16 0.71
CA LEU A 178 -13.72 37.61 0.66
C LEU A 178 -13.81 38.29 2.05
N SER A 179 -14.05 37.54 3.13
CA SER A 179 -14.32 38.08 4.47
C SER A 179 -13.28 37.70 5.54
N THR A 180 -12.42 36.72 5.27
CA THR A 180 -11.32 36.33 6.16
C THR A 180 -10.06 36.13 5.34
N SER A 181 -8.90 36.50 5.88
CA SER A 181 -7.60 36.21 5.30
C SER A 181 -7.36 34.69 5.25
N ALA A 182 -7.89 34.05 4.21
CA ALA A 182 -7.85 32.60 3.96
C ALA A 182 -6.41 32.03 3.88
N ALA A 183 -5.40 32.91 3.73
CA ALA A 183 -3.99 32.56 3.77
C ALA A 183 -3.54 31.87 5.07
N ALA A 184 -4.18 32.15 6.22
CA ALA A 184 -3.80 31.58 7.51
C ALA A 184 -4.37 30.18 7.77
N VAL A 185 -5.49 29.83 7.12
CA VAL A 185 -6.13 28.50 7.23
C VAL A 185 -5.58 27.55 6.16
N GLY A 186 -5.28 28.06 4.96
CA GLY A 186 -4.75 27.27 3.85
C GLY A 186 -3.32 26.76 4.07
N ASN A 187 -2.41 27.58 4.61
CA ASN A 187 -0.99 27.17 4.71
C ASN A 187 -0.70 26.12 5.81
N GLY A 188 -1.53 26.02 6.85
CA GLY A 188 -1.30 25.11 7.96
C GLY A 188 -1.54 23.64 7.63
N LEU A 189 -2.55 23.34 6.80
CA LEU A 189 -2.93 21.99 6.40
C LEU A 189 -1.99 21.39 5.33
N LEU A 190 -1.33 22.25 4.54
CA LEU A 190 -0.76 21.89 3.24
C LEU A 190 0.75 21.58 3.23
N ALA A 191 1.54 22.06 4.20
CA ALA A 191 2.97 21.70 4.30
C ALA A 191 3.19 20.34 4.97
N GLY A 192 2.24 19.88 5.78
CA GLY A 192 2.26 18.59 6.45
C GLY A 192 1.58 17.45 5.68
N SER A 193 0.91 17.71 4.55
CA SER A 193 0.03 16.73 3.89
C SER A 193 0.77 15.54 3.28
N TRP A 194 2.01 15.70 2.81
CA TRP A 194 2.77 14.57 2.26
C TRP A 194 3.34 13.66 3.34
N ALA A 195 3.98 14.22 4.36
CA ALA A 195 4.42 13.45 5.53
C ALA A 195 3.22 12.79 6.25
N ALA A 196 2.05 13.44 6.20
CA ALA A 196 0.80 12.88 6.67
C ALA A 196 0.34 11.68 5.83
N ILE A 197 0.39 11.76 4.50
CA ILE A 197 0.03 10.65 3.60
C ILE A 197 1.02 9.49 3.74
N GLU A 198 2.34 9.77 3.84
CA GLU A 198 3.37 8.75 4.14
C GLU A 198 3.08 8.06 5.48
N SER A 199 2.77 8.84 6.53
CA SER A 199 2.42 8.31 7.85
C SER A 199 1.10 7.51 7.86
N VAL A 200 0.08 7.94 7.11
CA VAL A 200 -1.16 7.16 6.92
C VAL A 200 -0.84 5.85 6.23
N TRP A 201 0.01 5.86 5.19
CA TRP A 201 0.42 4.66 4.47
C TRP A 201 1.22 3.70 5.34
N ASP A 202 2.13 4.21 6.17
CA ASP A 202 2.81 3.44 7.21
C ASP A 202 1.83 2.80 8.19
N SER A 203 0.69 3.47 8.44
CA SER A 203 -0.36 3.02 9.34
C SER A 203 -1.42 2.13 8.69
N ILE A 204 -1.35 1.83 7.39
CA ILE A 204 -2.36 0.99 6.71
C ILE A 204 -2.37 -0.44 7.28
N SER A 205 -1.23 -0.95 7.74
CA SER A 205 -1.15 -2.25 8.44
C SER A 205 -2.09 -2.34 9.64
N LEU A 206 -2.36 -1.20 10.30
CA LEU A 206 -3.30 -1.12 11.42
C LEU A 206 -4.69 -1.67 11.06
N LEU A 207 -5.18 -1.43 9.85
CA LEU A 207 -6.49 -1.95 9.43
C LEU A 207 -6.48 -3.48 9.40
N SER A 208 -5.42 -4.07 8.85
CA SER A 208 -5.25 -5.53 8.87
C SER A 208 -5.11 -6.04 10.30
N ASP A 209 -4.25 -5.42 11.12
CA ASP A 209 -4.02 -5.85 12.50
C ASP A 209 -5.31 -5.81 13.35
N ILE A 210 -6.13 -4.77 13.18
CA ILE A 210 -7.46 -4.66 13.80
C ILE A 210 -8.35 -5.84 13.39
N LEU A 211 -8.35 -6.23 12.12
CA LEU A 211 -9.19 -7.34 11.63
C LEU A 211 -8.65 -8.71 12.09
N LYS A 212 -7.33 -8.86 12.20
CA LYS A 212 -6.68 -10.09 12.70
C LYS A 212 -7.04 -10.39 14.15
N ASP A 213 -6.92 -9.39 15.00
CA ASP A 213 -7.22 -9.49 16.43
C ASP A 213 -7.86 -8.19 16.96
N PRO A 214 -9.18 -8.01 16.78
CA PRO A 214 -9.88 -6.83 17.29
C PRO A 214 -9.76 -6.68 18.81
N GLY A 215 -9.45 -7.76 19.54
CA GLY A 215 -9.30 -7.77 20.99
C GLY A 215 -8.09 -6.99 21.49
N GLN A 216 -7.03 -6.86 20.68
CA GLN A 216 -5.86 -6.06 21.04
C GLN A 216 -6.11 -4.54 20.92
N PHE A 217 -7.17 -4.15 20.19
CA PHE A 217 -7.46 -2.75 19.87
C PHE A 217 -8.69 -2.21 20.62
N VAL A 218 -9.11 -2.85 21.72
CA VAL A 218 -10.30 -2.44 22.50
C VAL A 218 -10.20 -1.00 22.99
N GLU A 219 -9.03 -0.53 23.44
CA GLU A 219 -8.85 0.87 23.86
C GLU A 219 -9.12 1.87 22.74
N ARG A 220 -8.82 1.48 21.49
CA ARG A 220 -9.06 2.32 20.32
C ARG A 220 -10.50 2.23 19.85
N LEU A 221 -11.05 1.03 19.79
CA LEU A 221 -12.31 0.73 19.13
C LEU A 221 -13.53 0.83 20.06
N GLY A 222 -13.34 0.73 21.38
CA GLY A 222 -14.44 0.61 22.33
C GLY A 222 -15.33 -0.60 22.01
N ASP A 223 -16.64 -0.42 22.07
CA ASP A 223 -17.64 -1.47 21.79
C ASP A 223 -17.53 -2.04 20.36
N SER A 224 -16.95 -1.29 19.42
CA SER A 224 -16.73 -1.75 18.05
C SER A 224 -15.74 -2.91 17.95
N ALA A 225 -14.86 -3.09 18.95
CA ALA A 225 -14.02 -4.28 19.02
C ALA A 225 -14.88 -5.54 19.10
N ASP A 226 -15.86 -5.58 20.01
CA ASP A 226 -16.73 -6.75 20.19
C ASP A 226 -17.66 -6.97 18.99
N GLN A 227 -18.06 -5.90 18.29
CA GLN A 227 -18.79 -5.99 17.02
C GLN A 227 -17.94 -6.68 15.94
N LEU A 228 -16.66 -6.33 15.82
CA LEU A 228 -15.74 -7.03 14.91
C LEU A 228 -15.51 -8.49 15.31
N LYS A 229 -15.37 -8.79 16.61
CA LYS A 229 -15.25 -10.18 17.09
C LYS A 229 -16.50 -11.00 16.74
N THR A 230 -17.68 -10.39 16.85
CA THR A 230 -18.96 -11.00 16.48
C THR A 230 -19.02 -11.22 14.96
N LEU A 231 -18.66 -10.22 14.16
CA LEU A 231 -18.57 -10.34 12.71
C LEU A 231 -17.63 -11.49 12.28
N ALA A 232 -16.46 -11.61 12.93
CA ALA A 232 -15.49 -12.67 12.64
C ALA A 232 -16.06 -14.08 12.87
N ARG A 233 -16.94 -14.23 13.87
CA ARG A 233 -17.56 -15.51 14.23
C ARG A 233 -18.79 -15.83 13.37
N ASP A 234 -19.66 -14.83 13.19
CA ASP A 234 -21.00 -15.04 12.63
C ASP A 234 -21.03 -14.84 11.10
N ALA A 235 -20.12 -14.02 10.56
CA ALA A 235 -20.02 -13.71 9.14
C ALA A 235 -18.56 -13.77 8.64
N PRO A 236 -17.88 -14.94 8.75
CA PRO A 236 -16.47 -15.09 8.41
C PRO A 236 -16.16 -14.75 6.94
N LEU A 237 -17.11 -14.90 6.02
CA LEU A 237 -16.95 -14.49 4.62
C LEU A 237 -16.90 -12.97 4.44
N VAL A 238 -17.64 -12.20 5.25
CA VAL A 238 -17.55 -10.74 5.25
C VAL A 238 -16.20 -10.33 5.82
N MET A 239 -15.77 -10.98 6.90
CA MET A 239 -14.45 -10.73 7.49
C MET A 239 -13.31 -11.04 6.50
N ALA A 240 -13.41 -12.13 5.74
CA ALA A 240 -12.46 -12.47 4.68
C ALA A 240 -12.39 -11.35 3.63
N LYS A 241 -13.54 -10.82 3.18
CA LYS A 241 -13.58 -9.68 2.24
C LYS A 241 -12.94 -8.41 2.81
N LEU A 242 -13.19 -8.11 4.09
CA LEU A 242 -12.54 -6.98 4.77
C LEU A 242 -11.02 -7.14 4.83
N GLN A 243 -10.55 -8.34 5.13
CA GLN A 243 -9.12 -8.61 5.21
C GLN A 243 -8.46 -8.61 3.83
N LEU A 244 -9.19 -9.01 2.78
CA LEU A 244 -8.76 -8.83 1.38
C LEU A 244 -8.58 -7.35 1.05
N LEU A 245 -9.56 -6.49 1.36
CA LEU A 245 -9.44 -5.05 1.15
C LEU A 245 -8.30 -4.44 1.96
N ALA A 246 -8.14 -4.83 3.23
CA ALA A 246 -7.07 -4.32 4.10
C ALA A 246 -5.66 -4.74 3.64
N SER A 247 -5.57 -5.68 2.71
CA SER A 247 -4.32 -6.11 2.08
C SER A 247 -4.16 -5.58 0.66
N ASP A 248 -5.20 -4.95 0.11
CA ASP A 248 -5.22 -4.42 -1.25
C ASP A 248 -4.66 -2.99 -1.26
N GLU A 249 -3.34 -2.89 -1.42
CA GLU A 249 -2.64 -1.61 -1.43
C GLU A 249 -3.19 -0.63 -2.49
N ALA A 250 -3.62 -1.13 -3.66
CA ALA A 250 -4.17 -0.28 -4.72
C ALA A 250 -5.51 0.35 -4.29
N ALA A 251 -6.42 -0.46 -3.73
CA ALA A 251 -7.69 0.03 -3.21
C ALA A 251 -7.47 0.97 -2.01
N LEU A 252 -6.57 0.62 -1.09
CA LEU A 252 -6.26 1.45 0.08
C LEU A 252 -5.64 2.79 -0.32
N CYS A 253 -4.79 2.82 -1.35
CA CYS A 253 -4.25 4.05 -1.94
C CYS A 253 -5.36 4.98 -2.40
N MET A 254 -6.33 4.44 -3.14
CA MET A 254 -7.50 5.20 -3.58
C MET A 254 -8.30 5.74 -2.40
N LEU A 255 -8.56 4.93 -1.38
CA LEU A 255 -9.34 5.34 -0.20
C LEU A 255 -8.62 6.41 0.64
N VAL A 256 -7.31 6.27 0.86
CA VAL A 256 -6.47 7.27 1.55
C VAL A 256 -6.48 8.57 0.77
N ARG A 257 -6.31 8.50 -0.56
CA ARG A 257 -6.32 9.67 -1.44
C ARG A 257 -7.67 10.36 -1.42
N THR A 258 -8.76 9.61 -1.48
CA THR A 258 -10.12 10.13 -1.37
C THR A 258 -10.36 10.84 -0.04
N ALA A 259 -10.01 10.21 1.09
CA ALA A 259 -10.18 10.80 2.41
C ALA A 259 -9.36 12.08 2.58
N SER A 260 -8.10 12.06 2.15
CA SER A 260 -7.19 13.21 2.21
C SER A 260 -7.72 14.38 1.38
N LEU A 261 -8.09 14.13 0.12
CA LEU A 261 -8.62 15.16 -0.76
C LEU A 261 -9.97 15.69 -0.25
N TRP A 262 -10.84 14.83 0.28
CA TRP A 262 -12.10 15.27 0.89
C TRP A 262 -11.90 16.20 2.07
N LEU A 263 -10.95 15.90 2.97
CA LEU A 263 -10.60 16.80 4.07
C LEU A 263 -10.07 18.15 3.57
N GLU A 264 -9.28 18.16 2.49
CA GLU A 264 -8.80 19.39 1.85
C GLU A 264 -9.93 20.22 1.20
N MET A 265 -10.98 19.56 0.72
CA MET A 265 -12.14 20.20 0.08
C MET A 265 -13.12 20.83 1.08
N LEU A 266 -13.04 20.51 2.38
CA LEU A 266 -14.00 21.00 3.37
C LEU A 266 -13.96 22.54 3.49
N PRO A 267 -15.09 23.24 3.26
CA PRO A 267 -15.12 24.69 3.37
C PRO A 267 -14.93 25.13 4.84
N PRO A 268 -14.43 26.35 5.10
CA PRO A 268 -14.20 26.87 6.44
C PRO A 268 -15.42 26.77 7.39
N SER A 269 -16.65 26.77 6.86
CA SER A 269 -17.87 26.56 7.65
C SER A 269 -18.01 25.16 8.23
N GLU A 270 -17.54 24.11 7.54
CA GLU A 270 -17.63 22.72 8.00
C GLU A 270 -16.60 22.42 9.09
N VAL A 271 -15.51 23.20 9.11
CA VAL A 271 -14.44 23.14 10.11
C VAL A 271 -14.51 24.29 11.13
N ALA A 272 -15.61 25.05 11.13
CA ALA A 272 -15.79 26.16 12.04
C ALA A 272 -15.76 25.70 13.51
N GLY A 273 -14.91 26.35 14.32
CA GLY A 273 -14.66 25.98 15.71
C GLY A 273 -13.35 25.21 15.92
N GLU A 274 -12.75 24.69 14.85
CA GLU A 274 -11.43 24.09 14.89
C GLU A 274 -10.35 25.14 14.59
N THR A 275 -9.20 25.04 15.24
CA THR A 275 -8.05 25.87 14.87
C THR A 275 -7.37 25.27 13.63
N ALA A 276 -6.97 26.10 12.66
CA ALA A 276 -6.28 25.63 11.46
C ALA A 276 -5.01 24.80 11.78
N LYS A 277 -4.32 25.15 12.88
CA LYS A 277 -3.17 24.40 13.40
C LYS A 277 -3.58 23.08 14.07
N GLY A 278 -4.75 23.02 14.70
CA GLY A 278 -5.30 21.79 15.28
C GLY A 278 -5.66 20.75 14.22
N LEU A 279 -6.36 21.17 13.17
CA LEU A 279 -6.73 20.30 12.04
C LEU A 279 -5.51 19.74 11.31
N SER A 280 -4.49 20.56 11.06
CA SER A 280 -3.29 20.07 10.38
C SER A 280 -2.47 19.10 11.22
N THR A 281 -2.47 19.25 12.54
CA THR A 281 -1.77 18.35 13.47
C THR A 281 -2.49 16.99 13.58
N VAL A 282 -3.79 16.94 13.32
CA VAL A 282 -4.63 15.73 13.53
C VAL A 282 -5.15 15.14 12.20
N ALA A 283 -4.85 15.75 11.05
CA ALA A 283 -5.34 15.30 9.74
C ALA A 283 -5.02 13.82 9.44
N VAL A 284 -3.80 13.35 9.75
CA VAL A 284 -3.40 11.93 9.65
C VAL A 284 -4.37 11.03 10.40
N GLN A 285 -4.61 11.38 11.67
CA GLN A 285 -5.45 10.60 12.56
C GLN A 285 -6.91 10.62 12.09
N LEU A 286 -7.40 11.74 11.54
CA LEU A 286 -8.73 11.82 10.95
C LEU A 286 -8.87 10.91 9.73
N VAL A 287 -7.88 10.87 8.84
CA VAL A 287 -7.87 9.94 7.69
C VAL A 287 -7.94 8.49 8.18
N ILE A 288 -7.09 8.11 9.14
CA ILE A 288 -7.10 6.75 9.70
C ILE A 288 -8.46 6.45 10.36
N ASP A 289 -9.01 7.38 11.14
CA ASP A 289 -10.31 7.18 11.81
C ASP A 289 -11.48 7.11 10.81
N LEU A 290 -11.43 7.83 9.69
CA LEU A 290 -12.38 7.68 8.58
C LEU A 290 -12.30 6.29 7.96
N LEU A 291 -11.09 5.78 7.69
CA LEU A 291 -10.91 4.44 7.12
C LEU A 291 -11.37 3.33 8.07
N ILE A 292 -11.00 3.43 9.35
CA ILE A 292 -11.49 2.50 10.40
C ILE A 292 -13.01 2.59 10.47
N GLY A 293 -13.59 3.79 10.45
CA GLY A 293 -15.04 3.96 10.47
C GLY A 293 -15.76 3.32 9.27
N VAL A 294 -15.18 3.41 8.07
CA VAL A 294 -15.69 2.70 6.88
C VAL A 294 -15.65 1.18 7.10
N VAL A 295 -14.53 0.63 7.56
CA VAL A 295 -14.39 -0.81 7.86
C VAL A 295 -15.38 -1.27 8.93
N LEU A 296 -15.51 -0.51 10.01
CA LEU A 296 -16.42 -0.84 11.11
C LEU A 296 -17.88 -0.84 10.68
N THR A 297 -18.27 -0.05 9.68
CA THR A 297 -19.65 -0.03 9.18
C THR A 297 -20.10 -1.40 8.62
N PHE A 298 -19.17 -2.28 8.24
CA PHE A 298 -19.46 -3.68 7.89
C PHE A 298 -19.79 -4.56 9.09
N ALA A 299 -19.30 -4.23 10.29
CA ALA A 299 -19.67 -4.92 11.53
C ALA A 299 -21.09 -4.55 12.01
N GLY A 300 -21.62 -3.43 11.51
CA GLY A 300 -22.99 -3.00 11.73
C GLY A 300 -23.21 -1.57 11.24
N ALA A 301 -24.41 -1.27 10.72
CA ALA A 301 -24.73 0.02 10.10
C ALA A 301 -24.48 1.25 11.00
N GLY A 302 -24.45 1.08 12.33
CA GLY A 302 -24.13 2.12 13.29
C GLY A 302 -22.71 2.09 13.85
N ALA A 303 -21.94 1.02 13.63
CA ALA A 303 -20.64 0.78 14.28
C ALA A 303 -19.60 1.85 13.92
N GLY A 304 -19.42 2.15 12.63
CA GLY A 304 -18.50 3.19 12.18
C GLY A 304 -18.87 4.59 12.67
N ILE A 305 -20.17 4.88 12.76
CA ILE A 305 -20.68 6.16 13.27
C ILE A 305 -20.46 6.28 14.78
N ALA A 306 -20.72 5.21 15.54
CA ALA A 306 -20.48 5.16 16.98
C ALA A 306 -18.99 5.33 17.29
N TYR A 307 -18.13 4.62 16.56
CA TYR A 307 -16.67 4.76 16.64
C TYR A 307 -16.22 6.20 16.41
N LEU A 308 -16.64 6.84 15.31
CA LEU A 308 -16.28 8.23 15.04
C LEU A 308 -16.79 9.17 16.13
N SER A 309 -18.04 8.99 16.57
CA SER A 309 -18.64 9.86 17.58
C SER A 309 -17.87 9.79 18.91
N MET A 310 -17.39 8.59 19.28
CA MET A 310 -16.52 8.40 20.43
C MET A 310 -15.13 9.04 20.22
N ARG A 311 -14.45 8.71 19.11
CA ARG A 311 -13.08 9.17 18.84
C ARG A 311 -12.97 10.67 18.67
N LEU A 312 -14.01 11.28 18.10
CA LEU A 312 -14.01 12.67 17.67
C LEU A 312 -14.96 13.52 18.49
N ALA A 313 -15.37 13.08 19.68
CA ALA A 313 -16.28 13.80 20.59
C ALA A 313 -15.85 15.24 20.92
N ARG A 314 -14.57 15.56 20.75
CA ARG A 314 -13.99 16.90 20.99
C ARG A 314 -14.12 17.85 19.81
N HIS A 315 -14.47 17.34 18.62
CA HIS A 315 -14.59 18.13 17.41
C HIS A 315 -15.98 18.75 17.27
N SER A 316 -16.08 19.77 16.41
CA SER A 316 -17.37 20.43 16.16
C SER A 316 -18.44 19.46 15.65
N ALA A 317 -19.70 19.68 16.06
CA ALA A 317 -20.84 18.87 15.63
C ALA A 317 -21.03 18.90 14.10
N THR A 318 -20.69 20.02 13.46
CA THR A 318 -20.70 20.19 12.01
C THR A 318 -19.70 19.23 11.35
N LEU A 319 -18.44 19.22 11.81
CA LEU A 319 -17.40 18.32 11.30
C LEU A 319 -17.78 16.85 11.50
N LEU A 320 -18.29 16.49 12.68
CA LEU A 320 -18.80 15.14 12.95
C LEU A 320 -19.88 14.73 11.95
N SER A 321 -20.84 15.62 11.65
CA SER A 321 -21.90 15.33 10.68
C SER A 321 -21.37 15.15 9.25
N ALA A 322 -20.35 15.93 8.86
CA ALA A 322 -19.68 15.80 7.57
C ALA A 322 -18.97 14.44 7.46
N MET A 323 -18.23 14.04 8.51
CA MET A 323 -17.53 12.76 8.56
C MET A 323 -18.48 11.55 8.55
N GLN A 324 -19.64 11.65 9.21
CA GLN A 324 -20.67 10.61 9.12
C GLN A 324 -21.22 10.45 7.69
N ARG A 325 -21.39 11.56 6.96
CA ARG A 325 -21.80 11.53 5.55
C ARG A 325 -20.74 10.89 4.67
N PHE A 326 -19.47 11.23 4.90
CA PHE A 326 -18.32 10.60 4.26
C PHE A 326 -18.37 9.08 4.46
N ILE A 327 -18.45 8.60 5.70
CA ILE A 327 -18.45 7.16 5.99
C ILE A 327 -19.57 6.45 5.24
N ARG A 328 -20.79 6.99 5.27
CA ARG A 328 -21.94 6.35 4.61
C ARG A 328 -21.74 6.26 3.10
N ALA A 329 -21.22 7.32 2.48
CA ALA A 329 -20.98 7.36 1.04
C ALA A 329 -19.85 6.39 0.64
N ILE A 330 -18.71 6.46 1.31
CA ILE A 330 -17.57 5.60 1.01
C ILE A 330 -17.87 4.14 1.34
N PHE A 331 -18.61 3.86 2.41
CA PHE A 331 -19.11 2.52 2.69
C PHE A 331 -19.95 1.98 1.52
N ALA A 332 -20.85 2.78 0.93
CA ALA A 332 -21.64 2.34 -0.20
C ALA A 332 -20.77 1.98 -1.43
N VAL A 333 -19.79 2.83 -1.73
CA VAL A 333 -18.81 2.60 -2.83
C VAL A 333 -17.99 1.33 -2.57
N VAL A 334 -17.39 1.22 -1.37
CA VAL A 334 -16.56 0.07 -0.99
C VAL A 334 -17.39 -1.22 -0.94
N ASN A 335 -18.62 -1.18 -0.44
CA ASN A 335 -19.51 -2.34 -0.44
C ASN A 335 -19.88 -2.79 -1.87
N GLY A 336 -20.06 -1.85 -2.79
CA GLY A 336 -20.18 -2.14 -4.22
C GLY A 336 -18.95 -2.85 -4.75
N PHE A 337 -17.76 -2.29 -4.51
CA PHE A 337 -16.47 -2.88 -4.88
C PHE A 337 -16.28 -4.30 -4.30
N MET A 338 -16.66 -4.51 -3.04
CA MET A 338 -16.60 -5.81 -2.33
C MET A 338 -17.42 -6.92 -2.97
N THR A 339 -18.45 -6.55 -3.74
CA THR A 339 -19.25 -7.51 -4.51
C THR A 339 -18.45 -8.07 -5.69
N TYR A 340 -17.45 -7.32 -6.18
CA TYR A 340 -16.59 -7.70 -7.29
C TYR A 340 -15.22 -8.24 -6.87
N VAL A 341 -14.90 -8.25 -5.57
CA VAL A 341 -13.62 -8.76 -5.02
C VAL A 341 -13.32 -10.19 -5.48
N ASP A 342 -14.36 -11.01 -5.68
CA ASP A 342 -14.21 -12.38 -6.17
C ASP A 342 -13.57 -12.46 -7.57
N ARG A 343 -13.67 -11.39 -8.38
CA ARG A 343 -13.08 -11.34 -9.74
C ARG A 343 -11.56 -11.23 -9.75
N TYR A 344 -10.96 -10.70 -8.68
CA TYR A 344 -9.50 -10.51 -8.61
C TYR A 344 -8.81 -11.41 -7.58
N LYS A 345 -9.54 -12.13 -6.72
CA LYS A 345 -8.97 -13.20 -5.86
C LYS A 345 -8.05 -14.15 -6.64
N THR A 346 -8.41 -14.49 -7.87
CA THR A 346 -7.63 -15.35 -8.77
C THR A 346 -6.28 -14.76 -9.17
N VAL A 347 -6.11 -13.43 -9.11
CA VAL A 347 -4.88 -12.72 -9.49
C VAL A 347 -4.09 -12.28 -8.26
N ALA A 348 -4.78 -12.01 -7.15
CA ALA A 348 -4.22 -11.52 -5.89
C ALA A 348 -3.72 -12.64 -4.97
N ALA A 349 -4.39 -13.80 -4.97
CA ALA A 349 -3.95 -14.97 -4.22
C ALA A 349 -2.73 -15.59 -4.89
N ARG A 350 -1.52 -15.32 -4.39
CA ARG A 350 -0.30 -15.98 -4.84
C ARG A 350 0.54 -16.39 -3.66
N GLY A 351 1.13 -17.58 -3.76
CA GLY A 351 2.15 -17.99 -2.83
C GLY A 351 2.28 -19.49 -2.70
N ILE A 352 3.18 -19.89 -1.83
CA ILE A 352 3.66 -21.27 -1.76
C ILE A 352 3.18 -21.89 -0.46
N ALA A 353 2.71 -23.13 -0.51
CA ALA A 353 2.02 -23.77 0.61
C ALA A 353 2.88 -23.90 1.88
N ALA A 354 2.23 -23.71 3.03
CA ALA A 354 2.84 -23.68 4.34
C ALA A 354 2.38 -24.87 5.22
N GLY A 355 3.13 -25.97 5.13
CA GLY A 355 3.12 -27.02 6.15
C GLY A 355 1.86 -27.87 6.31
N ILE A 356 1.96 -28.86 7.21
CA ILE A 356 0.87 -29.78 7.58
C ILE A 356 0.44 -29.47 9.02
N LYS A 357 -0.85 -29.17 9.24
CA LYS A 357 -1.44 -29.03 10.58
C LYS A 357 -2.61 -30.01 10.71
N LYS A 358 -2.57 -30.87 11.73
CA LYS A 358 -3.59 -31.92 11.98
C LYS A 358 -3.87 -32.82 10.75
N GLY A 359 -2.85 -33.13 9.94
CA GLY A 359 -2.99 -33.98 8.75
C GLY A 359 -3.60 -33.28 7.51
N ARG A 360 -3.81 -31.96 7.55
CA ARG A 360 -4.21 -31.14 6.40
C ARG A 360 -3.08 -30.21 6.01
N MET A 361 -2.94 -29.95 4.71
CA MET A 361 -1.98 -28.97 4.22
C MET A 361 -2.64 -27.58 4.22
N GLN A 362 -2.03 -26.61 4.91
CA GLN A 362 -2.64 -25.31 5.16
C GLN A 362 -1.98 -24.19 4.33
N LEU A 363 -2.79 -23.30 3.78
CA LEU A 363 -2.40 -22.05 3.15
C LEU A 363 -2.79 -20.91 4.10
N ARG A 364 -1.80 -20.13 4.54
CA ARG A 364 -2.01 -18.99 5.45
C ARG A 364 -1.75 -17.66 4.73
N TRP A 365 -2.75 -16.79 4.78
CA TRP A 365 -2.72 -15.48 4.12
C TRP A 365 -2.45 -14.37 5.13
N ASP A 366 -1.49 -13.51 4.83
CA ASP A 366 -1.26 -12.30 5.61
C ASP A 366 -1.25 -11.04 4.73
N ALA A 367 -1.76 -9.93 5.27
CA ALA A 367 -1.56 -8.61 4.68
C ALA A 367 -0.08 -8.25 4.81
N GLN A 368 0.65 -8.31 3.70
CA GLN A 368 2.02 -7.82 3.64
C GLN A 368 2.05 -6.46 2.99
N ARG A 369 2.80 -5.55 3.61
CA ARG A 369 3.15 -4.28 3.01
C ARG A 369 4.30 -4.51 2.02
N ASN A 370 4.00 -4.41 0.73
CA ASN A 370 4.95 -4.57 -0.36
C ASN A 370 5.48 -3.22 -0.86
N THR A 371 4.82 -2.11 -0.50
CA THR A 371 5.20 -0.79 -0.98
C THR A 371 5.44 0.24 0.13
N THR A 372 6.44 1.09 -0.11
CA THR A 372 6.73 2.27 0.69
C THR A 372 6.45 3.51 -0.14
N LEU A 373 5.72 4.47 0.41
CA LEU A 373 5.65 5.80 -0.20
C LEU A 373 6.97 6.53 0.06
N LYS A 374 7.52 7.13 -0.99
CA LYS A 374 8.63 8.06 -0.90
C LYS A 374 8.27 9.28 -1.70
N ARG A 375 8.61 10.45 -1.19
CA ARG A 375 8.62 11.68 -1.98
C ARG A 375 9.45 11.44 -3.25
N HIS A 376 8.89 11.82 -4.40
CA HIS A 376 9.66 11.85 -5.65
C HIS A 376 10.73 12.93 -5.53
N GLU A 377 11.93 12.54 -5.16
CA GLU A 377 13.12 13.36 -5.34
C GLU A 377 13.53 13.27 -6.81
N PRO A 378 13.82 14.40 -7.48
CA PRO A 378 14.45 14.37 -8.79
C PRO A 378 15.74 13.55 -8.68
N HIS A 379 15.74 12.35 -9.24
CA HIS A 379 16.96 11.63 -9.49
C HIS A 379 17.39 11.96 -10.91
N ASP A 380 18.60 12.51 -11.05
CA ASP A 380 19.25 12.57 -12.35
C ASP A 380 19.49 11.14 -12.82
N ASP A 381 18.74 10.73 -13.85
CA ASP A 381 18.93 9.45 -14.52
C ASP A 381 20.27 9.50 -15.26
N ALA A 382 21.21 8.64 -14.86
CA ALA A 382 22.48 8.47 -15.56
C ALA A 382 22.23 7.77 -16.90
N PRO A 383 21.99 8.55 -17.96
CA PRO A 383 23.09 8.95 -18.84
C PRO A 383 23.03 10.43 -19.26
N ALA A 384 22.21 11.26 -18.61
CA ALA A 384 22.19 12.69 -18.88
C ALA A 384 23.43 13.35 -18.28
N GLN A 385 24.21 14.02 -19.13
CA GLN A 385 25.35 14.82 -18.71
C GLN A 385 24.89 15.87 -17.69
N SER A 386 25.57 15.94 -16.53
CA SER A 386 25.30 16.93 -15.49
C SER A 386 25.40 18.34 -16.06
N LYS A 387 24.60 19.26 -15.52
CA LYS A 387 24.58 20.67 -15.94
C LYS A 387 24.85 21.60 -14.77
N ASN A 388 25.49 22.73 -15.04
CA ASN A 388 25.63 23.82 -14.06
C ASN A 388 24.30 24.62 -13.97
N PRO A 389 24.18 25.58 -13.03
CA PRO A 389 22.97 26.42 -12.88
C PRO A 389 22.61 27.25 -14.12
N ASN A 390 23.55 27.46 -15.03
CA ASN A 390 23.34 28.16 -16.30
C ASN A 390 22.84 27.22 -17.41
N GLY A 391 22.74 25.91 -17.14
CA GLY A 391 22.30 24.90 -18.09
C GLY A 391 23.42 24.34 -18.99
N ASP A 392 24.67 24.73 -18.77
CA ASP A 392 25.84 24.25 -19.51
C ASP A 392 26.29 22.88 -18.98
N SER A 393 26.90 22.07 -19.85
CA SER A 393 27.48 20.78 -19.48
C SER A 393 28.56 20.94 -18.41
N ALA A 394 28.44 20.18 -17.33
CA ALA A 394 29.39 20.12 -16.22
C ALA A 394 29.98 18.70 -16.15
N ASP A 395 31.19 18.51 -16.67
CA ASP A 395 31.92 17.24 -16.59
C ASP A 395 32.43 16.94 -15.17
N THR A 396 32.86 15.70 -14.92
CA THR A 396 33.63 15.39 -13.72
C THR A 396 34.95 16.17 -13.69
N ALA A 397 35.54 16.39 -12.51
CA ALA A 397 36.84 17.07 -12.40
C ALA A 397 37.94 16.38 -13.22
N ALA A 398 37.94 15.05 -13.28
CA ALA A 398 38.91 14.28 -14.06
C ALA A 398 38.77 14.45 -15.58
N GLN A 399 37.57 14.78 -16.06
CA GLN A 399 37.27 14.95 -17.48
C GLN A 399 37.22 16.42 -17.92
N THR A 400 37.21 17.35 -16.96
CA THR A 400 37.19 18.78 -17.26
C THR A 400 38.56 19.22 -17.79
N GLN A 401 38.60 19.73 -19.02
CA GLN A 401 39.84 20.23 -19.62
C GLN A 401 40.30 21.51 -18.89
N THR A 402 41.53 21.46 -18.37
CA THR A 402 42.17 22.57 -17.66
C THR A 402 43.51 22.93 -18.32
N SER A 403 43.98 24.17 -18.15
CA SER A 403 45.29 24.64 -18.66
C SER A 403 46.26 24.94 -17.53
N GLY A 404 46.58 23.92 -16.73
CA GLY A 404 47.55 24.00 -15.62
C GLY A 404 47.06 24.70 -14.34
N CYS A 405 45.88 25.31 -14.37
CA CYS A 405 45.15 25.81 -13.20
C CYS A 405 43.79 25.09 -13.12
N PRO A 406 43.18 24.91 -11.94
CA PRO A 406 41.91 24.20 -11.77
C PRO A 406 40.72 25.07 -12.24
N VAL A 407 40.76 25.51 -13.49
CA VAL A 407 39.74 26.33 -14.15
C VAL A 407 39.29 25.60 -15.41
N SER A 408 37.99 25.38 -15.54
CA SER A 408 37.38 24.78 -16.72
C SER A 408 37.63 25.66 -17.93
N MET A 409 38.30 25.13 -18.96
CA MET A 409 38.51 25.84 -20.23
C MET A 409 37.23 25.99 -21.06
N VAL A 410 36.15 25.31 -20.66
CA VAL A 410 34.84 25.35 -21.34
C VAL A 410 33.92 26.37 -20.68
N THR A 411 33.79 26.31 -19.36
CA THR A 411 32.84 27.14 -18.61
C THR A 411 33.49 28.34 -17.92
N GLY A 412 34.81 28.35 -17.77
CA GLY A 412 35.54 29.36 -17.00
C GLY A 412 35.39 29.23 -15.48
N GLU A 413 34.73 28.17 -15.00
CA GLU A 413 34.51 27.92 -13.57
C GLU A 413 35.78 27.40 -12.89
N GLU A 414 36.06 27.87 -11.67
CA GLU A 414 37.09 27.24 -10.84
C GLU A 414 36.55 25.96 -10.21
N LEU A 415 37.40 24.95 -10.13
CA LEU A 415 37.11 23.63 -9.60
C LEU A 415 37.84 23.44 -8.28
N LEU A 416 37.11 23.05 -7.23
CA LEU A 416 37.71 22.65 -5.96
C LEU A 416 37.19 21.27 -5.58
N THR A 417 38.09 20.29 -5.54
CA THR A 417 37.79 18.92 -5.15
C THR A 417 38.22 18.69 -3.71
N LEU A 418 37.30 18.25 -2.85
CA LEU A 418 37.55 17.94 -1.44
C LEU A 418 37.22 16.47 -1.16
N ASP A 419 38.14 15.76 -0.51
CA ASP A 419 37.90 14.40 -0.04
C ASP A 419 37.30 14.46 1.37
N ASP A 420 36.10 13.92 1.53
CA ASP A 420 35.32 14.03 2.77
C ASP A 420 35.52 12.86 3.71
N GLY A 421 35.92 11.72 3.15
CA GLY A 421 36.11 10.51 3.92
C GLY A 421 36.52 9.36 3.03
N THR A 422 37.11 8.35 3.65
CA THR A 422 37.52 7.12 2.97
C THR A 422 36.79 5.95 3.61
N LEU A 423 36.18 5.11 2.79
CA LEU A 423 35.67 3.82 3.23
C LEU A 423 36.80 2.81 3.04
N ASP A 424 37.37 2.38 4.17
CA ASP A 424 38.44 1.39 4.17
C ASP A 424 37.89 -0.02 3.83
N GLY A 425 38.57 -0.70 2.92
CA GLY A 425 38.22 -2.04 2.46
C GLY A 425 39.25 -2.58 1.47
N ARG A 426 39.01 -3.80 0.93
CA ARG A 426 39.89 -4.40 -0.10
C ARG A 426 39.96 -3.58 -1.40
N LEU A 427 38.96 -2.72 -1.63
CA LEU A 427 38.96 -1.67 -2.64
C LEU A 427 38.58 -0.37 -1.91
N PRO A 428 39.56 0.44 -1.48
CA PRO A 428 39.27 1.68 -0.77
C PRO A 428 38.52 2.63 -1.70
N PHE A 429 37.43 3.20 -1.20
CA PHE A 429 36.60 4.17 -1.92
C PHE A 429 36.67 5.51 -1.20
N VAL A 430 37.00 6.58 -1.92
CA VAL A 430 37.07 7.94 -1.39
C VAL A 430 35.78 8.66 -1.75
N PHE A 431 35.11 9.21 -0.74
CA PHE A 431 34.01 10.13 -0.95
C PHE A 431 34.60 11.50 -1.25
N THR A 432 34.32 12.01 -2.44
CA THR A 432 34.88 13.27 -2.93
C THR A 432 33.76 14.20 -3.36
N ARG A 433 33.77 15.43 -2.85
CA ARG A 433 32.92 16.55 -3.29
C ARG A 433 33.65 17.44 -4.27
N LEU A 434 32.93 17.97 -5.27
CA LEU A 434 33.44 18.91 -6.26
C LEU A 434 32.64 20.22 -6.18
N TYR A 435 33.33 21.30 -5.85
CA TYR A 435 32.79 22.66 -5.86
C TYR A 435 33.12 23.35 -7.19
N ARG A 436 32.15 24.09 -7.71
CA ARG A 436 32.27 24.98 -8.87
C ARG A 436 31.88 26.39 -8.46
N THR A 437 32.63 27.41 -8.88
CA THR A 437 32.36 28.80 -8.49
C THR A 437 30.97 29.31 -8.90
N SER A 438 30.37 28.75 -9.95
CA SER A 438 29.00 29.07 -10.38
C SER A 438 27.90 28.58 -9.43
N ALA A 439 28.22 27.64 -8.53
CA ALA A 439 27.28 27.06 -7.57
C ALA A 439 27.61 27.43 -6.11
N ALA A 440 28.59 28.32 -5.89
CA ALA A 440 29.09 28.65 -4.55
C ALA A 440 28.02 29.24 -3.60
N ASP A 441 26.95 29.83 -4.14
CA ASP A 441 25.85 30.43 -3.37
C ASP A 441 24.59 29.54 -3.30
N LEU A 442 24.65 28.30 -3.83
CA LEU A 442 23.52 27.37 -3.88
C LEU A 442 23.65 26.29 -2.81
N ASP A 443 22.97 26.47 -1.68
CA ASP A 443 22.92 25.46 -0.62
C ASP A 443 21.80 24.43 -0.89
N VAL A 444 22.19 23.25 -1.38
CA VAL A 444 21.29 22.10 -1.62
C VAL A 444 21.57 20.91 -0.69
N GLY A 445 22.36 21.10 0.37
CA GLY A 445 22.75 20.03 1.29
C GLY A 445 24.26 19.86 1.38
N LEU A 446 24.79 18.65 1.15
CA LEU A 446 26.22 18.33 1.38
C LEU A 446 27.22 19.15 0.53
N GLY A 447 26.84 20.22 -0.17
CA GLY A 447 27.75 21.08 -0.91
C GLY A 447 27.06 21.68 -2.12
#